data_AF-A0A950V384-F1
#
_entry.id   AF-A0A950V384-F1
#
_cell.length_a   1.000
_cell.length_b   1.000
_cell.length_c   1.000
_cell.angle_alpha   90.00
_cell.angle_beta   90.00
_cell.angle_gamma   90.00
#
_symmetry.space_group_name_H-M   'P 1'
#
loop_
_entity.id
_entity.type
_entity.pdbx_description
1 polymer ?
#
loop_
_entity_poly.entity_id
_entity_poly.type
_entity_poly.pdbx_seq_one_letter_code
_entity_poly.pdbx_strand_id
1 'polypeptide(L)'
;MALFADTDLFVFLATVAQILILGPMQLRRNLRPLPRSFAVESVPDESLTEGQRKYFKDYDEKLARLNYWPVYTYRASGFSPNLLRSYANPMEPVRCVLMIVEVS
;
A
#
# COMPACT_ATOMS: atom_id res chain seq x y z
N MET A 1 30.30 -35.54 -25.36
CA MET A 1 29.51 -35.60 -24.11
C MET A 1 30.26 -34.76 -23.08
N ALA A 2 30.20 -33.44 -23.21
CA ALA A 2 30.99 -32.51 -22.40
C ALA A 2 30.47 -31.07 -22.59
N LEU A 3 30.59 -30.26 -21.53
CA LEU A 3 30.65 -28.79 -21.49
C LEU A 3 29.39 -27.92 -21.37
N PHE A 4 28.16 -28.44 -21.49
CA PHE A 4 26.97 -27.60 -21.23
C PHE A 4 26.57 -27.53 -19.74
N ALA A 5 27.03 -28.47 -18.91
CA ALA A 5 26.70 -28.49 -17.48
C ALA A 5 27.47 -27.43 -16.67
N ASP A 6 28.69 -27.06 -17.08
CA ASP A 6 29.54 -26.12 -16.31
C ASP A 6 29.11 -24.67 -16.48
N THR A 7 28.64 -24.28 -17.67
CA THR A 7 28.24 -22.89 -17.93
C THR A 7 26.95 -22.55 -17.21
N ASP A 8 25.96 -23.44 -17.27
CA ASP A 8 24.69 -23.28 -16.55
C ASP A 8 24.90 -23.30 -15.04
N LEU A 9 25.76 -24.19 -14.53
CA LEU A 9 26.10 -24.25 -13.12
C LEU A 9 26.79 -22.95 -12.65
N PHE A 10 27.68 -22.39 -13.48
CA PHE A 10 28.36 -21.14 -13.15
C PHE A 10 27.41 -19.95 -13.14
N VAL A 11 26.50 -19.86 -14.12
CA VAL A 11 25.47 -18.83 -14.17
C VAL A 11 24.52 -18.95 -12.98
N PHE A 12 24.11 -20.18 -12.63
CA PHE A 12 23.29 -20.45 -11.45
C PHE A 12 23.98 -20.02 -10.15
N LEU A 13 25.25 -20.39 -9.95
CA LEU A 13 26.01 -20.00 -8.77
C LEU A 13 26.22 -18.47 -8.70
N ALA A 14 26.52 -17.83 -9.83
CA ALA A 14 26.68 -16.39 -9.91
C ALA A 14 25.37 -15.65 -9.54
N THR A 15 24.24 -16.11 -10.08
CA THR A 15 22.92 -15.53 -9.76
C THR A 15 22.52 -15.75 -8.31
N VAL A 16 22.74 -16.94 -7.75
CA VAL A 16 22.49 -17.21 -6.33
C VAL A 16 23.35 -16.31 -5.44
N ALA A 17 24.65 -16.18 -5.73
CA ALA A 17 25.54 -15.28 -5.00
C ALA A 17 25.07 -13.83 -5.09
N GLN A 18 24.63 -13.40 -6.28
CA GLN A 18 24.11 -12.07 -6.51
C GLN A 18 22.83 -11.80 -5.69
N ILE A 19 21.89 -12.75 -5.63
CA ILE A 19 20.67 -12.66 -4.81
C ILE A 19 21.02 -12.60 -3.32
N LEU A 20 21.93 -13.46 -2.85
CA LEU A 20 22.32 -13.52 -1.44
C LEU A 20 23.07 -12.27 -0.96
N ILE A 21 23.76 -11.56 -1.85
CA ILE A 21 24.51 -10.34 -1.50
C ILE A 21 23.65 -9.08 -1.71
N LEU A 22 23.03 -8.92 -2.89
CA LEU A 22 22.25 -7.72 -3.21
C LEU A 22 20.87 -7.73 -2.56
N GLY A 23 20.25 -8.90 -2.41
CA GLY A 23 18.95 -9.06 -1.75
C GLY A 23 18.90 -8.42 -0.36
N PRO A 24 19.76 -8.79 0.60
CA PRO A 24 19.76 -8.17 1.92
C PRO A 24 20.16 -6.70 1.88
N MET A 25 21.04 -6.29 0.96
CA MET A 25 21.43 -4.88 0.82
C MET A 25 20.26 -4.01 0.34
N GLN A 26 19.47 -4.51 -0.61
CA GLN A 26 18.25 -3.84 -1.10
C GLN A 26 17.13 -3.88 -0.06
N LEU A 27 16.93 -5.00 0.64
CA LEU A 27 15.97 -5.09 1.74
C LEU A 27 16.29 -4.05 2.81
N ARG A 28 17.57 -3.92 3.20
CA ARG A 28 18.01 -2.93 4.20
C ARG A 28 17.82 -1.48 3.75
N ARG A 29 17.91 -1.18 2.45
CA ARG A 29 17.58 0.15 1.92
C ARG A 29 16.09 0.47 2.02
N ASN A 30 15.22 -0.52 1.89
CA ASN A 30 13.77 -0.33 1.92
C ASN A 30 13.15 -0.55 3.31
N LEU A 31 13.95 -1.01 4.28
CA LEU A 31 13.60 -1.05 5.70
C LEU A 31 13.62 0.37 6.28
N ARG A 32 12.74 1.26 5.80
CA ARG A 32 12.33 2.39 6.65
C ARG A 32 11.70 1.78 7.90
N PRO A 33 12.11 2.20 9.12
CA PRO A 33 11.53 1.66 10.34
C PRO A 33 10.02 1.92 10.31
N LEU A 34 9.25 0.83 10.17
CA LEU A 34 7.80 0.88 10.31
C LEU A 34 7.53 1.35 11.74
N PRO A 35 6.86 2.48 11.93
CA PRO A 35 6.57 2.96 13.27
C PRO A 35 5.65 1.96 13.96
N ARG A 36 5.92 1.69 15.25
CA ARG A 36 5.14 0.72 16.05
C ARG A 36 3.68 1.11 16.20
N SER A 37 3.38 2.40 16.09
CA SER A 37 2.04 2.95 16.07
C SER A 37 1.98 4.08 15.04
N PHE A 38 0.83 4.18 14.38
CA PHE A 38 0.50 5.32 13.53
C PHE A 38 -0.48 6.19 14.30
N ALA A 39 -0.22 7.49 14.35
CA ALA A 39 -1.24 8.43 14.79
C ALA A 39 -2.24 8.60 13.64
N VAL A 40 -3.50 8.26 13.90
CA VAL A 40 -4.58 8.43 12.94
C VAL A 40 -5.15 9.83 13.13
N GLU A 41 -4.93 10.68 12.13
CA GLU A 41 -5.49 12.03 12.11
C GLU A 41 -6.77 12.01 11.29
N SER A 42 -7.91 12.32 11.92
CA SER A 42 -9.18 12.48 11.21
C SER A 42 -9.11 13.69 10.30
N VAL A 43 -9.47 13.51 9.04
CA VAL A 43 -9.48 14.57 8.03
C VAL A 43 -10.93 14.91 7.73
N PRO A 44 -11.40 16.13 8.07
CA PRO A 44 -12.76 16.55 7.76
C PRO A 44 -12.95 16.68 6.24
N ASP A 45 -14.14 16.31 5.75
CA ASP A 45 -14.43 16.27 4.31
C ASP A 45 -14.36 17.66 3.65
N GLU A 46 -14.56 18.73 4.43
CA GLU A 46 -14.41 20.11 3.99
C GLU A 46 -12.96 20.47 3.64
N SER A 47 -11.99 19.80 4.26
CA SER A 47 -10.55 20.02 4.02
C SER A 47 -10.02 19.28 2.78
N LEU A 48 -10.85 18.46 2.14
CA LEU A 48 -10.46 17.73 0.93
C LEU A 48 -10.42 18.67 -0.27
N THR A 49 -9.40 18.48 -1.12
CA THR A 49 -9.35 19.14 -2.42
C THR A 49 -10.52 18.67 -3.30
N GLU A 50 -10.89 19.47 -4.29
CA GLU A 50 -11.97 19.12 -5.21
C GLU A 50 -11.71 17.79 -5.93
N GLY A 51 -10.45 17.55 -6.32
CA GLY A 51 -10.02 16.30 -6.94
C GLY A 51 -10.17 15.08 -6.01
N GLN A 52 -9.73 15.19 -4.75
CA GLN A 52 -9.88 14.12 -3.76
C GLN A 52 -11.35 13.82 -3.48
N ARG A 53 -12.17 14.87 -3.33
CA ARG A 53 -13.61 14.73 -3.08
C ARG A 53 -14.31 14.05 -4.25
N LYS A 54 -14.00 14.46 -5.49
CA LYS A 54 -14.54 13.82 -6.69
C LYS A 54 -14.13 12.36 -6.79
N TYR A 55 -12.86 12.06 -6.51
CA TYR A 55 -12.36 10.69 -6.51
C TYR A 55 -13.12 9.81 -5.52
N PHE A 56 -13.27 10.24 -4.26
CA PHE A 56 -14.02 9.45 -3.28
C PHE A 56 -15.48 9.30 -3.63
N LYS A 57 -16.12 10.35 -4.16
CA LYS A 57 -17.54 10.31 -4.52
C LYS A 57 -17.85 9.14 -5.47
N ASP A 58 -17.01 8.91 -6.47
CA ASP A 58 -17.19 7.80 -7.42
C ASP A 58 -17.14 6.43 -6.73
N TYR A 59 -16.37 6.29 -5.66
CA TYR A 59 -16.28 5.06 -4.87
C TYR A 59 -17.37 4.97 -3.81
N ASP A 60 -17.75 6.09 -3.19
CA ASP A 60 -18.90 6.17 -2.28
C ASP A 60 -20.15 5.63 -2.98
N GLU A 61 -20.40 6.06 -4.22
CA GLU A 61 -21.54 5.59 -5.02
C GLU A 61 -21.46 4.10 -5.37
N LYS A 62 -20.26 3.58 -5.70
CA LYS A 62 -20.08 2.16 -6.04
C LYS A 62 -20.22 1.26 -4.82
N LEU A 63 -19.66 1.67 -3.68
CA LEU A 63 -19.69 0.93 -2.43
C LEU A 63 -21.06 1.00 -1.75
N ALA A 64 -21.80 2.11 -1.90
CA ALA A 64 -23.17 2.22 -1.44
C ALA A 64 -24.09 1.16 -2.09
N ARG A 65 -23.85 0.80 -3.36
CA ARG A 65 -24.59 -0.30 -4.03
C ARG A 65 -24.35 -1.67 -3.41
N LEU A 66 -23.26 -1.81 -2.65
CA LEU A 66 -22.90 -3.02 -1.89
C LEU A 66 -23.23 -2.88 -0.39
N ASN A 67 -24.02 -1.87 0.01
CA ASN A 67 -24.34 -1.53 1.40
C ASN A 67 -23.14 -1.10 2.26
N TYR A 68 -22.05 -0.66 1.63
CA TYR A 68 -20.91 -0.06 2.33
C TYR A 68 -21.03 1.47 2.33
N TRP A 69 -20.95 2.07 3.52
CA TRP A 69 -21.08 3.51 3.71
C TRP A 69 -19.78 4.10 4.25
N PRO A 70 -19.40 5.32 3.83
CA PRO A 70 -18.22 6.00 4.35
C PRO A 70 -18.41 6.31 5.84
N VAL A 71 -17.42 5.97 6.66
CA VAL A 71 -17.46 6.19 8.12
C VAL A 71 -16.60 7.38 8.51
N TYR A 72 -15.35 7.40 8.05
CA TYR A 72 -14.41 8.50 8.30
C TYR A 72 -13.26 8.51 7.30
N THR A 73 -12.72 9.70 7.06
CA THR A 73 -11.51 9.94 6.27
C THR A 73 -10.36 10.27 7.22
N TYR A 74 -9.17 9.74 6.98
CA TYR A 74 -8.02 9.94 7.86
C TYR A 74 -6.66 9.88 7.13
N ARG A 75 -5.62 10.39 7.80
CA ARG A 75 -4.22 10.22 7.39
C ARG A 75 -3.46 9.44 8.45
N ALA A 76 -2.51 8.61 8.00
CA ALA A 76 -1.57 7.91 8.88
C ALA A 76 -0.33 8.79 9.09
N SER A 77 -0.39 9.64 10.12
CA SER A 77 0.68 10.58 10.45
C SER A 77 1.99 9.82 10.73
N GLY A 78 3.08 10.30 10.13
CA GLY A 78 4.41 9.70 10.26
C GLY A 78 4.71 8.50 9.34
N PHE A 79 3.78 8.06 8.49
CA PHE A 79 4.02 6.96 7.54
C PHE A 79 3.89 7.38 6.09
N SER A 80 2.75 7.98 5.76
CA SER A 80 2.44 8.34 4.39
C SER A 80 1.51 9.55 4.38
N PRO A 81 1.72 10.51 3.45
CA PRO A 81 0.77 11.60 3.25
C PRO A 81 -0.57 11.12 2.65
N ASN A 82 -0.66 9.85 2.28
CA ASN A 82 -1.83 9.27 1.65
C ASN A 82 -3.08 9.44 2.50
N LEU A 83 -4.17 9.73 1.80
CA LEU A 83 -5.48 9.91 2.38
C LEU A 83 -6.24 8.59 2.31
N LEU A 84 -6.76 8.14 3.45
CA LEU A 84 -7.52 6.91 3.56
C LEU A 84 -8.97 7.21 3.91
N ARG A 85 -9.91 6.47 3.32
CA ARG A 85 -11.32 6.51 3.70
C ARG A 85 -11.80 5.10 4.05
N SER A 86 -12.39 4.98 5.23
CA SER A 86 -12.93 3.73 5.76
C SER A 86 -14.41 3.61 5.44
N TYR A 87 -14.82 2.44 4.97
CA TYR A 87 -16.20 2.08 4.67
C TYR A 87 -16.60 0.86 5.48
N ALA A 88 -17.82 0.88 6.02
CA ALA A 88 -18.37 -0.21 6.78
C ALA A 88 -19.78 -0.55 6.28
N ASN A 89 -20.11 -1.84 6.35
CA ASN A 89 -21.46 -2.33 6.20
C ASN A 89 -21.91 -2.83 7.58
N PRO A 90 -23.01 -2.33 8.15
CA PRO A 90 -23.47 -2.79 9.47
C PRO A 90 -23.86 -4.28 9.51
N MET A 91 -24.12 -4.89 8.36
CA MET A 91 -24.49 -6.31 8.23
C MET A 91 -23.27 -7.23 8.09
N GLU A 92 -22.07 -6.68 7.90
CA GLU A 92 -20.85 -7.47 7.68
C GLU A 92 -19.70 -7.00 8.58
N PRO A 93 -18.87 -7.91 9.11
CA PRO A 93 -17.72 -7.54 9.92
C PRO A 93 -16.56 -6.96 9.10
N VAL A 94 -16.61 -7.11 7.77
CA VAL A 94 -15.55 -6.69 6.85
C VAL A 94 -15.57 -5.17 6.67
N ARG A 95 -14.39 -4.56 6.66
CA ARG A 95 -14.22 -3.14 6.36
C ARG A 95 -13.48 -2.99 5.03
N CYS A 96 -13.93 -2.04 4.21
CA CYS A 96 -13.21 -1.62 3.02
C CYS A 96 -12.47 -0.33 3.32
N VAL A 97 -11.20 -0.24 2.92
CA VAL A 97 -10.40 0.98 3.07
C VAL A 97 -9.89 1.38 1.70
N LEU A 98 -10.29 2.57 1.25
CA LEU A 98 -9.79 3.15 0.01
C LEU A 98 -8.63 4.09 0.34
N MET A 99 -7.54 4.00 -0.41
CA MET A 99 -6.37 4.87 -0.24
C MET A 99 -6.13 5.66 -1.52
N ILE A 100 -6.01 6.99 -1.39
CA ILE A 100 -5.48 7.85 -2.45
C ILE A 100 -3.98 7.94 -2.24
N VAL A 101 -3.23 7.43 -3.20
CA VAL A 101 -1.76 7.57 -3.24
C VAL A 101 -1.44 8.88 -3.93
N GLU A 102 -0.95 9.86 -3.17
CA GLU A 102 -0.43 11.09 -3.76
C GLU A 102 1.00 10.81 -4.23
N VAL A 103 1.19 10.80 -5.55
CA VAL A 103 2.53 10.72 -6.15
C VAL A 103 3.08 12.14 -6.21
N SER A 104 3.92 12.48 -5.24
CA SER A 104 4.70 13.72 -5.19
C SER A 104 5.83 13.71 -6.22
#